data_AF-T1BV18-F1
#
_entry.id   AF-T1BV18-F1
#
_cell.length_a   1.000
_cell.length_b   1.000
_cell.length_c   1.000
_cell.angle_alpha   90.00
_cell.angle_beta   90.00
_cell.angle_gamma   90.00
#
_symmetry.space_group_name_H-M   'P 1'
#
loop_
_entity.id
_entity.type
_entity.pdbx_description
1 polymer ?
#
loop_
_entity_poly.entity_id
_entity_poly.type
_entity_poly.pdbx_seq_one_letter_code
_entity_poly.pdbx_strand_id
1 'polypeptide(L)'
;MNVYTSKENKYTAGIKGTWASEIRKAIKGVQEGYTYTMKIDYTHFPTRVSVRGNIVVIENFLGERSARNAEIIGQTKVNVKGDKVTIHGIDKKDTWRNCCKHRT
;
A
#
# COMPACT_ATOMS: atom_id res chain seq x y z
N MET A 1 -3.77 4.19 24.98
CA MET A 1 -2.70 5.19 24.81
C MET A 1 -3.29 6.57 25.02
N ASN A 2 -2.98 7.22 26.14
CA ASN A 2 -3.46 8.56 26.45
C ASN A 2 -2.37 9.58 26.13
N VAL A 3 -2.68 10.55 25.27
CA VAL A 3 -1.80 11.66 24.91
C VAL A 3 -2.26 12.88 25.69
N TYR A 4 -1.38 13.46 26.50
CA TYR A 4 -1.67 14.61 27.35
C TYR A 4 -1.40 15.90 26.57
N THR A 5 -2.24 16.91 26.75
CA THR A 5 -2.10 18.23 26.13
C THR A 5 -2.40 19.30 27.18
N SER A 6 -1.63 20.39 27.15
CA SER A 6 -1.76 21.52 28.07
C SER A 6 -2.93 22.45 27.73
N LYS A 7 -3.45 22.42 26.50
CA LYS A 7 -4.61 23.21 26.06
C LYS A 7 -5.71 22.31 25.50
N GLU A 8 -6.95 22.52 25.93
CA GLU A 8 -8.12 21.83 25.41
C GLU A 8 -8.87 22.73 24.41
N ASN A 9 -8.78 22.40 23.13
CA ASN A 9 -9.50 23.03 22.02
C ASN A 9 -9.90 21.94 21.01
N LYS A 10 -10.93 22.16 20.19
CA LYS A 10 -11.39 21.21 19.16
C LYS A 10 -10.27 20.79 18.21
N TYR A 11 -9.41 21.75 17.82
CA TYR A 11 -8.23 21.47 17.00
C TYR A 11 -7.24 20.52 17.71
N THR A 12 -6.94 20.79 18.98
CA THR A 12 -6.03 19.98 19.78
C THR A 12 -6.57 18.56 20.03
N ALA A 13 -7.88 18.42 20.19
CA ALA A 13 -8.54 17.12 20.30
C ALA A 13 -8.39 16.29 19.00
N GLY A 14 -8.53 16.91 17.83
CA GLY A 14 -8.31 16.26 16.53
C GLY A 14 -6.86 15.80 16.33
N ILE A 15 -5.90 16.64 16.73
CA ILE A 15 -4.47 16.30 16.69
C ILE A 15 -4.20 15.12 17.64
N LYS A 16 -4.68 15.19 18.89
CA LYS A 16 -4.55 14.10 19.88
C LYS A 16 -5.07 12.76 19.35
N GLY A 17 -6.22 12.76 18.69
CA GLY A 17 -6.80 11.55 18.07
C GLY A 17 -5.93 11.00 16.94
N THR A 18 -5.37 11.88 16.11
CA THR A 18 -4.46 11.50 15.01
C THR A 18 -3.19 10.85 15.55
N TRP A 19 -2.51 11.48 16.52
CA TRP A 19 -1.29 10.95 17.13
C TRP A 19 -1.53 9.61 17.82
N ALA A 20 -2.60 9.50 18.61
CA ALA A 20 -2.93 8.24 19.28
C ALA A 20 -3.25 7.12 18.27
N SER A 21 -3.82 7.46 17.11
CA SER A 21 -4.08 6.50 16.04
C SER A 21 -2.81 6.09 15.32
N GLU A 22 -1.90 7.03 15.07
CA GLU A 22 -0.64 6.76 14.39
C GLU A 22 0.25 5.81 15.18
N ILE A 23 0.36 6.02 16.49
CA ILE A 23 1.13 5.13 17.36
C ILE A 23 0.51 3.72 17.41
N ARG A 24 -0.82 3.60 17.50
CA ARG A 24 -1.49 2.30 17.46
C ARG A 24 -1.25 1.55 16.15
N LYS A 25 -1.27 2.26 15.01
CA LYS A 25 -0.96 1.65 13.70
C LYS A 25 0.48 1.18 13.65
N ALA A 26 1.43 1.97 14.14
CA ALA A 26 2.83 1.57 14.17
C ALA A 26 3.07 0.31 15.02
N ILE A 27 2.50 0.26 16.23
CA ILE A 27 2.59 -0.93 17.11
C ILE A 27 2.00 -2.16 16.42
N LYS A 28 0.79 -2.03 15.85
CA LYS A 28 0.14 -3.13 15.13
C LYS A 28 0.93 -3.56 13.89
N GLY A 29 1.50 -2.60 13.17
CA GLY A 29 2.32 -2.82 11.99
C GLY A 29 3.59 -3.62 12.27
N VAL A 30 4.24 -3.40 13.41
CA VAL A 30 5.42 -4.16 13.83
C VAL A 30 5.06 -5.58 14.29
N GLN A 31 3.91 -5.76 14.95
CA GLN A 31 3.47 -7.07 15.47
C GLN A 31 2.93 -8.00 14.39
N GLU A 32 1.98 -7.52 13.58
CA GLU A 32 1.22 -8.34 12.62
C GLU A 32 1.59 -8.02 11.16
N GLY A 33 2.05 -6.80 10.88
CA GLY A 33 2.17 -6.29 9.52
C GLY A 33 0.83 -5.97 8.86
N TYR A 34 0.88 -5.29 7.72
CA TYR A 34 -0.26 -4.98 6.88
C TYR A 34 -0.15 -5.74 5.56
N THR A 35 -1.24 -6.41 5.18
CA THR A 35 -1.33 -7.18 3.94
C THR A 35 -2.52 -6.69 3.13
N TYR A 36 -2.27 -6.36 1.86
CA TYR A 36 -3.31 -6.03 0.90
C TYR A 36 -3.24 -7.00 -0.27
N THR A 37 -4.37 -7.63 -0.57
CA THR A 37 -4.51 -8.50 -1.73
C THR A 37 -5.31 -7.77 -2.79
N MET A 38 -4.74 -7.70 -3.99
CA MET A 38 -5.36 -7.17 -5.20
C MET A 38 -5.57 -8.32 -6.19
N LYS A 39 -6.62 -8.21 -7.01
CA LYS A 39 -6.89 -9.14 -8.11
C LYS A 39 -6.65 -8.40 -9.41
N ILE A 40 -5.95 -9.04 -10.35
CA ILE A 40 -5.81 -8.61 -11.72
C ILE A 40 -7.08 -9.10 -12.44
N ASP A 41 -7.88 -8.17 -12.94
CA ASP A 41 -9.06 -8.49 -13.74
C ASP A 41 -8.84 -8.02 -15.19
N TYR A 42 -9.23 -8.85 -16.15
CA TYR A 42 -9.06 -8.57 -17.57
C TYR A 42 -10.21 -9.21 -18.36
N THR A 43 -10.73 -8.48 -19.35
CA THR A 43 -11.88 -8.95 -20.15
C THR A 43 -11.47 -9.62 -21.45
N HIS A 44 -10.42 -9.12 -22.12
CA HIS A 44 -10.07 -9.55 -23.49
C HIS A 44 -8.60 -9.93 -23.66
N PHE A 45 -7.68 -9.11 -23.15
CA PHE A 45 -6.25 -9.34 -23.27
C PHE A 45 -5.65 -9.70 -21.92
N PRO A 46 -4.95 -10.85 -21.80
CA PRO A 46 -4.27 -11.18 -20.55
C PRO A 46 -3.12 -10.19 -20.31
N THR A 47 -3.18 -9.50 -19.18
CA THR A 47 -2.15 -8.56 -18.72
C THR A 47 -1.04 -9.33 -18.01
N ARG A 48 0.22 -9.06 -18.34
CA ARG A 48 1.36 -9.70 -17.66
C ARG A 48 1.93 -8.76 -16.61
N VAL A 49 1.86 -9.17 -15.35
CA VAL A 49 2.43 -8.42 -14.23
C VAL A 49 3.68 -9.14 -13.72
N SER A 50 4.79 -8.43 -13.63
CA SER A 50 6.06 -8.96 -13.11
C SER A 50 6.72 -7.98 -12.14
N VAL A 51 7.47 -8.49 -11.17
CA VAL A 51 8.24 -7.65 -10.24
C VAL A 51 9.71 -7.75 -10.63
N ARG A 52 10.30 -6.61 -11.02
CA ARG A 52 11.74 -6.48 -11.32
C ARG A 52 12.39 -5.62 -10.25
N GLY A 53 12.97 -6.25 -9.24
CA GLY A 53 13.59 -5.56 -8.11
C GLY A 53 12.56 -4.71 -7.34
N ASN A 54 12.72 -3.39 -7.40
CA ASN A 54 11.83 -2.42 -6.74
C ASN A 54 10.75 -1.84 -7.67
N ILE A 55 10.57 -2.39 -8.87
CA ILE A 55 9.60 -1.90 -9.85
C ILE A 55 8.65 -3.03 -10.24
N VAL A 56 7.37 -2.76 -10.21
CA VAL A 56 6.34 -3.63 -10.81
C VAL A 56 6.14 -3.19 -12.25
N VAL A 57 6.34 -4.13 -13.16
CA VAL A 57 6.19 -3.94 -14.60
C VAL A 57 4.91 -4.62 -15.04
N ILE A 58 4.00 -3.83 -15.60
CA ILE A 58 2.73 -4.26 -16.17
C ILE A 58 2.86 -4.16 -17.70
N GLU A 59 2.92 -5.30 -18.36
CA GLU A 59 2.99 -5.41 -19.82
C GLU A 59 1.59 -5.76 -20.37
N ASN A 60 1.29 -5.27 -21.57
CA ASN A 60 0.04 -5.55 -22.29
C ASN A 60 -1.24 -5.04 -21.60
N PHE A 61 -1.16 -3.94 -20.85
CA PHE A 61 -2.33 -3.28 -20.28
C PHE A 61 -3.20 -2.74 -21.42
N LEU A 62 -4.41 -3.30 -21.62
CA LEU A 62 -5.34 -2.94 -22.71
C LEU A 62 -4.76 -3.05 -24.14
N GLY A 63 -3.69 -3.84 -24.34
CA GLY A 63 -3.03 -3.93 -25.65
C GLY A 63 -2.02 -2.81 -25.95
N GLU A 64 -1.65 -1.99 -24.97
CA GLU A 64 -0.54 -1.04 -25.11
C GLU A 64 0.79 -1.78 -25.33
N ARG A 65 1.58 -1.36 -26.33
CA ARG A 65 2.96 -1.83 -26.52
C ARG A 65 3.92 -1.30 -25.45
N SER A 66 3.58 -0.20 -24.80
CA SER A 66 4.40 0.40 -23.75
C SER A 66 4.12 -0.25 -22.41
N ALA A 67 5.16 -0.75 -21.75
CA ALA A 67 5.03 -1.29 -20.39
C ALA A 67 4.82 -0.16 -19.39
N ARG A 68 3.91 -0.35 -18.44
CA ARG A 68 3.72 0.56 -17.30
C ARG A 68 4.59 0.10 -16.13
N ASN A 69 5.35 1.04 -15.58
CA ASN A 69 6.26 0.79 -14.47
C ASN A 69 5.73 1.50 -13.22
N ALA A 70 5.55 0.76 -12.12
CA ALA A 70 5.18 1.31 -10.83
C ALA A 70 6.29 1.00 -9.81
N GLU A 71 6.87 2.04 -9.24
CA GLU A 71 7.90 1.89 -8.20
C GLU A 71 7.28 1.48 -6.86
N ILE A 72 7.92 0.53 -6.20
CA ILE A 72 7.60 0.07 -4.85
C ILE A 72 8.24 1.02 -3.85
N ILE A 73 7.41 1.68 -3.04
CA ILE A 73 7.86 2.65 -2.03
C ILE A 73 8.20 1.92 -0.72
N GLY A 74 9.39 2.20 -0.16
CA GLY A 74 9.77 1.75 1.18
C GLY A 74 10.10 0.26 1.27
N GLN A 75 9.86 -0.35 2.43
CA GLN A 75 10.16 -1.77 2.71
C GLN A 75 8.98 -2.71 2.44
N THR A 76 8.03 -2.33 1.57
CA THR A 76 6.90 -3.20 1.26
C THR A 76 7.31 -4.28 0.26
N LYS A 77 6.95 -5.53 0.52
CA LYS A 77 7.17 -6.66 -0.39
C LYS A 77 5.93 -6.86 -1.26
N VAL A 78 6.11 -6.78 -2.57
CA VAL A 78 5.07 -7.11 -3.55
C VAL A 78 5.32 -8.50 -4.09
N ASN A 79 4.33 -9.38 -4.00
CA ASN A 79 4.36 -10.73 -4.55
C ASN A 79 3.22 -10.89 -5.56
N VAL A 80 3.51 -11.46 -6.71
CA VAL A 80 2.55 -11.71 -7.78
C VAL A 80 2.42 -13.21 -7.94
N LYS A 81 1.23 -13.74 -7.69
CA LYS A 81 0.90 -15.17 -7.84
C LYS A 81 -0.30 -15.30 -8.80
N GLY A 82 0.01 -15.56 -10.07
CA GLY A 82 -1.00 -15.61 -11.13
C GLY A 82 -1.77 -14.29 -11.17
N ASP A 83 -3.08 -14.36 -10.94
CA ASP A 83 -3.99 -13.20 -11.00
C ASP A 83 -4.09 -12.44 -9.67
N LYS A 84 -3.37 -12.87 -8.63
CA LYS A 84 -3.39 -12.22 -7.31
C LYS A 84 -2.07 -11.51 -7.05
N VAL A 85 -2.16 -10.23 -6.69
CA VAL A 85 -1.03 -9.43 -6.22
C VAL A 85 -1.18 -9.22 -4.73
N THR A 86 -0.18 -9.60 -3.94
CA THR A 86 -0.16 -9.40 -2.50
C THR A 86 0.93 -8.42 -2.12
N ILE A 87 0.55 -7.32 -1.48
CA ILE A 87 1.46 -6.30 -0.98
C ILE A 87 1.51 -6.43 0.54
N HIS A 88 2.70 -6.71 1.08
CA HIS A 88 2.95 -6.85 2.50
C HIS A 88 3.88 -5.73 2.98
N GLY A 89 3.60 -5.12 4.12
CA GLY A 89 4.45 -4.06 4.67
C GLY A 89 4.22 -3.82 6.16
N ILE A 90 5.19 -3.19 6.81
CA ILE A 90 5.11 -2.84 8.25
C ILE A 90 4.31 -1.56 8.45
N ASP A 91 4.44 -0.59 7.54
CA ASP A 91 3.69 0.67 7.60
C ASP A 91 2.39 0.59 6.76
N LYS A 92 1.26 0.87 7.41
CA LYS A 92 -0.05 0.97 6.77
C LYS A 92 -0.07 2.01 5.66
N LYS A 93 0.59 3.15 5.85
CA LYS A 93 0.52 4.29 4.93
C LYS A 93 1.28 3.99 3.64
N ASP A 94 2.49 3.47 3.74
CA ASP A 94 3.27 3.07 2.57
C ASP A 94 2.64 1.91 1.82
N THR A 95 2.12 0.91 2.55
CA THR A 95 1.42 -0.23 1.92
C THR A 95 0.18 0.23 1.15
N TRP A 96 -0.59 1.16 1.71
CA TRP A 96 -1.73 1.78 1.03
C TRP A 96 -1.31 2.60 -0.20
N ARG A 97 -0.28 3.44 -0.09
CA ARG A 97 0.20 4.26 -1.22
C ARG A 97 0.68 3.39 -2.37
N ASN A 98 1.35 2.28 -2.06
CA ASN A 98 1.75 1.31 -3.07
C ASN A 98 0.52 0.66 -3.70
N CYS A 99 -0.47 0.21 -2.92
CA CYS A 99 -1.73 -0.30 -3.48
C CYS A 99 -2.40 0.69 -4.46
N CYS A 100 -2.46 1.98 -4.12
CA CYS A 100 -3.02 3.00 -5.02
C CYS A 100 -2.24 3.19 -6.31
N LYS A 101 -0.89 3.18 -6.27
CA LYS A 101 -0.06 3.34 -7.47
C LYS A 101 -0.21 2.19 -8.47
N HIS A 102 -0.51 0.99 -7.98
CA HIS A 102 -0.63 -0.22 -8.79
C HIS A 102 -2.08 -0.49 -9.25
N ARG A 103 -3.03 0.38 -8.84
CA ARG A 103 -4.41 0.35 -9.30
C ARG A 103 -4.52 1.23 -10.54
N THR A 104 -4.26 0.64 -11.72
CA THR A 104 -4.47 1.27 -13.04
C THR A 104 -5.73 0.78 -13.69
#